data_AF-A0A833G6G0-F1
#
_entry.id   AF-A0A833G6G0-F1
#
_cell.length_a   1.000
_cell.length_b   1.000
_cell.length_c   1.000
_cell.angle_alpha   90.00
_cell.angle_beta   90.00
_cell.angle_gamma   90.00
#
_symmetry.space_group_name_H-M   'P 1'
#
loop_
_entity.id
_entity.type
_entity.pdbx_description
1 polymer ?
#
loop_
_entity_poly.entity_id
_entity_poly.type
_entity_poly.pdbx_seq_one_letter_code
_entity_poly.pdbx_strand_id
1 'polypeptide(L)'
;MLIVGMVGGLGALAWSQRAVISDLLASFDSGGTADAPAAPTPVADAASAKNADRLLEGGEAPAPSKDVRVVSPDDDAAADESTVAAGSAADAAAGAVPVPPLPSPTAAADDASGDALVAQKAILYEEPLDGAANGVTAINAAVTWRFIENGPNGPEIEASLQVPERGMKIRFSLHRNTDDTLPASHLVEVVVDTPADFPGKAVSSVPRIVLKPTEEARGQPLVGAAAKVADGFFWIALSAADADVVGNLQLISERNWIDLPLVYDTGQRAILTFEKGTPGDRVLQKALAAWDAG
;
A
#
# COMPACT_ATOMS: atom_id res chain seq x y z
N MET A 1 -10.68 -10.28 -40.60
CA MET A 1 -11.23 -9.21 -39.76
C MET A 1 -12.41 -9.75 -38.98
N LEU A 2 -12.21 -10.13 -37.72
CA LEU A 2 -13.30 -10.41 -36.77
C LEU A 2 -12.73 -10.47 -35.34
N ILE A 3 -12.44 -9.29 -34.78
CA ILE A 3 -12.21 -9.09 -33.34
C ILE A 3 -13.17 -7.98 -32.92
N VAL A 4 -14.45 -8.32 -32.74
CA VAL A 4 -15.48 -7.40 -32.19
C VAL A 4 -16.33 -8.10 -31.11
N GLY A 5 -16.04 -9.36 -30.75
CA GLY A 5 -16.89 -10.12 -29.82
C GLY A 5 -16.51 -10.08 -28.33
N MET A 6 -15.30 -9.66 -27.97
CA MET A 6 -14.75 -9.91 -26.62
C MET A 6 -14.85 -8.73 -25.64
N VAL A 7 -15.34 -7.56 -26.08
CA VAL A 7 -15.47 -6.38 -25.22
C VAL A 7 -16.88 -6.26 -24.60
N GLY A 8 -17.92 -6.79 -25.26
CA GLY A 8 -19.31 -6.70 -24.78
C GLY A 8 -19.64 -7.61 -23.58
N GLY A 9 -18.85 -8.67 -23.35
CA GLY A 9 -19.09 -9.62 -22.26
C GLY A 9 -18.67 -9.10 -20.87
N LEU A 10 -17.65 -8.25 -20.81
CA LEU A 10 -17.12 -7.73 -19.54
C LEU A 10 -18.05 -6.67 -18.93
N GLY A 11 -18.66 -5.81 -19.75
CA GLY A 11 -19.62 -4.81 -19.27
C GLY A 11 -20.89 -5.41 -18.66
N ALA A 12 -21.35 -6.57 -19.13
CA ALA A 12 -22.54 -7.23 -18.60
C ALA A 12 -22.28 -7.93 -17.25
N LEU A 13 -21.07 -8.45 -17.01
CA LEU A 13 -20.69 -9.09 -15.74
C LEU A 13 -20.46 -8.05 -14.63
N ALA A 14 -19.88 -6.90 -14.96
CA ALA A 14 -19.75 -5.76 -14.05
C ALA A 14 -21.11 -5.26 -13.50
N TRP A 15 -22.19 -5.34 -14.29
CA TRP A 15 -23.54 -4.97 -13.85
C TRP A 15 -24.05 -5.87 -12.71
N SER A 16 -23.78 -7.18 -12.76
CA SER A 16 -24.35 -8.14 -11.81
C SER A 16 -23.75 -8.03 -10.40
N GLN A 17 -22.47 -7.64 -10.29
CA GLN A 17 -21.77 -7.51 -9.01
C GLN A 17 -21.98 -6.15 -8.34
N ARG A 18 -22.56 -5.21 -9.07
CA ARG A 18 -22.84 -3.85 -8.65
C ARG A 18 -23.76 -3.81 -7.42
N ALA A 19 -24.80 -4.63 -7.41
CA ALA A 19 -25.73 -4.72 -6.27
C ALA A 19 -25.03 -5.22 -4.99
N VAL A 20 -24.10 -6.17 -5.12
CA VAL A 20 -23.36 -6.74 -3.97
C VAL A 20 -22.40 -5.70 -3.38
N ILE A 21 -21.71 -4.93 -4.24
CA ILE A 21 -20.80 -3.87 -3.79
C ILE A 21 -21.57 -2.71 -3.17
N SER A 22 -22.67 -2.27 -3.79
CA SER A 22 -23.53 -1.21 -3.24
C SER A 22 -24.13 -1.60 -1.90
N ASP A 23 -24.59 -2.85 -1.73
CA ASP A 23 -25.16 -3.35 -0.47
C ASP A 23 -24.09 -3.47 0.63
N LEU A 24 -22.89 -3.96 0.27
CA LEU A 24 -21.76 -4.03 1.20
C LEU A 24 -21.32 -2.63 1.65
N LEU A 25 -21.21 -1.65 0.73
CA LEU A 25 -20.87 -0.26 1.09
C LEU A 25 -21.98 0.41 1.91
N ALA A 26 -23.25 0.20 1.57
CA ALA A 26 -24.39 0.73 2.32
C ALA A 26 -24.47 0.16 3.75
N SER A 27 -24.05 -1.10 3.94
CA SER A 27 -23.97 -1.73 5.27
C SER A 27 -22.90 -1.12 6.19
N PHE A 28 -21.92 -0.38 5.65
CA PHE A 28 -20.93 0.35 6.44
C PHE A 28 -21.39 1.77 6.82
N ASP A 29 -22.22 2.42 5.99
CA ASP A 29 -22.78 3.77 6.26
C ASP A 29 -23.95 3.72 7.26
N SER A 30 -24.75 2.67 7.19
CA SER A 30 -25.72 2.36 8.24
C SER A 30 -24.97 1.71 9.39
N GLY A 31 -24.63 2.44 10.45
CA GLY A 31 -23.97 1.94 11.68
C GLY A 31 -24.78 0.88 12.45
N GLY A 32 -25.16 -0.21 11.79
CA GLY A 32 -25.90 -1.35 12.30
C GLY A 32 -24.94 -2.51 12.48
N THR A 33 -24.81 -2.96 13.72
CA THR A 33 -24.23 -4.25 14.08
C THR A 33 -24.67 -5.33 13.10
N ALA A 34 -23.71 -5.91 12.37
CA ALA A 34 -23.91 -7.17 11.68
C ALA A 34 -24.43 -8.19 12.70
N ASP A 35 -25.69 -8.56 12.55
CA ASP A 35 -26.28 -9.68 13.27
C ASP A 35 -25.54 -10.93 12.81
N ALA A 36 -24.72 -11.47 13.70
CA ALA A 36 -24.02 -12.72 13.46
C ALA A 36 -25.05 -13.84 13.30
N PRO A 37 -24.92 -14.75 12.32
CA PRO A 37 -25.79 -15.90 12.27
C PRO A 37 -25.62 -16.71 13.55
N ALA A 38 -26.74 -16.88 14.28
CA ALA A 38 -26.82 -17.55 15.56
C ALA A 38 -26.17 -18.95 15.52
N ALA A 39 -25.18 -19.16 16.38
CA ALA A 39 -24.66 -20.48 16.69
C ALA A 39 -25.73 -21.32 17.41
N PRO A 40 -25.78 -22.65 17.18
CA PRO A 40 -26.75 -23.52 17.85
C PRO A 40 -26.46 -23.57 19.36
N THR A 41 -27.52 -23.48 20.14
CA THR A 41 -27.53 -23.56 21.61
C THR A 41 -26.97 -24.91 22.10
N PRO A 42 -25.98 -24.93 23.01
CA PRO A 42 -25.67 -26.12 23.77
C PRO A 42 -26.71 -26.28 24.89
N VAL A 43 -27.25 -27.50 24.97
CA VAL A 43 -28.17 -27.94 26.01
C VAL A 43 -27.46 -27.87 27.37
N ALA A 44 -28.10 -27.22 28.34
CA ALA A 44 -27.67 -27.20 29.72
C ALA A 44 -27.88 -28.60 30.33
N ASP A 45 -26.83 -29.16 30.93
CA ASP A 45 -26.96 -30.19 31.95
C ASP A 45 -26.10 -29.84 33.17
N ALA A 46 -26.52 -30.37 34.30
CA ALA A 46 -26.47 -29.73 35.60
C ALA A 46 -25.14 -29.87 36.39
N ALA A 47 -25.05 -28.98 37.39
CA ALA A 47 -24.49 -29.19 38.72
C ALA A 47 -22.95 -29.29 38.89
N SER A 48 -22.38 -28.29 39.59
CA SER A 48 -21.81 -28.51 40.93
C SER A 48 -21.54 -27.19 41.65
N ALA A 49 -21.81 -27.21 42.95
CA ALA A 49 -21.87 -26.06 43.84
C ALA A 49 -20.61 -25.92 44.71
N LYS A 50 -20.53 -24.74 45.35
CA LYS A 50 -19.77 -24.37 46.57
C LYS A 50 -18.26 -24.16 46.42
N ASN A 51 -17.82 -22.93 46.67
CA ASN A 51 -17.43 -22.52 48.03
C ASN A 51 -17.35 -20.99 48.15
N ALA A 52 -18.13 -20.48 49.09
CA ALA A 52 -18.05 -19.11 49.60
C ALA A 52 -16.80 -18.93 50.48
N ASP A 53 -16.54 -17.66 50.78
CA ASP A 53 -15.82 -17.15 51.96
C ASP A 53 -14.29 -16.98 51.84
N ARG A 54 -13.85 -15.72 51.63
CA ARG A 54 -13.26 -14.90 52.72
C ARG A 54 -12.90 -13.50 52.22
N LEU A 55 -13.63 -12.51 52.74
CA LEU A 55 -13.22 -11.11 52.83
C LEU A 55 -12.46 -10.94 54.16
N LEU A 56 -11.27 -10.32 54.11
CA LEU A 56 -10.82 -9.17 54.93
C LEU A 56 -9.29 -9.14 55.12
N GLU A 57 -8.75 -7.96 54.79
CA GLU A 57 -7.60 -7.24 55.36
C GLU A 57 -6.15 -7.77 55.21
N GLY A 58 -5.34 -6.92 54.56
CA GLY A 58 -4.02 -6.55 55.07
C GLY A 58 -2.85 -6.73 54.08
N GLY A 59 -2.17 -5.63 53.78
CA GLY A 59 -0.71 -5.66 53.65
C GLY A 59 -0.11 -5.39 52.27
N GLU A 60 0.23 -4.12 52.05
CA GLU A 60 1.54 -3.64 51.60
C GLU A 60 2.08 -4.02 50.20
N ALA A 61 2.30 -2.97 49.41
CA ALA A 61 3.13 -2.96 48.21
C ALA A 61 4.63 -2.96 48.57
N PRO A 62 5.52 -3.48 47.70
CA PRO A 62 6.92 -3.09 47.77
C PRO A 62 7.44 -2.52 46.43
N ALA A 63 7.96 -1.29 46.51
CA ALA A 63 9.18 -0.81 45.84
C ALA A 63 10.15 -0.41 46.97
N PRO A 64 11.39 0.13 46.78
CA PRO A 64 12.16 0.49 45.57
C PRO A 64 13.69 0.22 45.70
N SER A 65 14.52 0.67 44.73
CA SER A 65 15.93 1.13 44.91
C SER A 65 16.36 1.96 43.68
N LYS A 66 16.53 3.30 43.76
CA LYS A 66 17.73 4.12 44.11
C LYS A 66 18.68 4.32 42.90
N ASP A 67 19.20 5.51 42.53
CA ASP A 67 19.47 6.77 43.24
C ASP A 67 19.44 8.02 42.31
N VAL A 68 19.26 9.19 42.93
CA VAL A 68 19.25 10.57 42.38
C VAL A 68 20.62 11.22 42.54
N ARG A 69 21.04 12.08 41.58
CA ARG A 69 21.81 13.31 41.91
C ARG A 69 21.65 14.41 40.85
N VAL A 70 21.16 15.57 41.30
CA VAL A 70 21.22 16.88 40.63
C VAL A 70 22.27 17.72 41.34
N VAL A 71 23.11 18.45 40.60
CA VAL A 71 23.82 19.68 41.07
C VAL A 71 24.13 20.57 39.85
N SER A 72 23.70 21.84 39.87
CA SER A 72 24.35 22.95 39.16
C SER A 72 25.26 23.72 40.14
N PRO A 73 26.29 24.43 39.64
CA PRO A 73 26.34 25.87 39.93
C PRO A 73 26.88 26.75 38.77
N ASP A 74 26.49 28.02 38.82
CA ASP A 74 27.07 29.20 38.15
C ASP A 74 28.54 29.49 38.57
N ASP A 75 29.34 30.14 37.71
CA ASP A 75 29.85 31.52 37.87
C ASP A 75 31.01 31.91 36.90
N ASP A 76 30.86 33.13 36.36
CA ASP A 76 31.81 34.20 35.98
C ASP A 76 33.04 34.05 35.02
N ALA A 77 32.90 34.73 33.88
CA ALA A 77 33.63 35.95 33.42
C ALA A 77 35.04 35.99 32.78
N ALA A 78 35.08 36.91 31.80
CA ALA A 78 36.17 37.79 31.28
C ALA A 78 37.12 37.21 30.20
N ALA A 79 36.95 37.69 28.95
CA ALA A 79 37.74 38.76 28.27
C ALA A 79 38.95 38.15 27.51
N ASP A 80 39.28 38.49 26.26
CA ASP A 80 39.50 39.83 25.69
C ASP A 80 39.53 39.76 24.14
N GLU A 81 39.48 40.95 23.55
CA GLU A 81 39.23 41.38 22.19
C GLU A 81 40.37 41.16 21.14
N SER A 82 40.03 41.62 19.93
CA SER A 82 40.89 42.22 18.89
C SER A 82 41.46 41.27 17.82
N THR A 83 40.92 41.21 16.59
CA THR A 83 40.78 42.20 15.49
C THR A 83 41.97 42.27 14.53
N VAL A 84 41.62 42.28 13.23
CA VAL A 84 42.27 42.88 12.04
C VAL A 84 43.66 42.38 11.62
N ALA A 85 44.10 42.49 10.37
CA ALA A 85 43.55 42.54 9.01
C ALA A 85 44.77 42.73 8.09
N ALA A 86 44.69 42.15 6.88
CA ALA A 86 45.21 42.66 5.60
C ALA A 86 46.71 42.96 5.35
N GLY A 87 47.17 42.41 4.21
CA GLY A 87 48.16 43.00 3.27
C GLY A 87 49.59 42.50 3.45
N SER A 88 50.40 42.24 2.42
CA SER A 88 50.29 42.38 0.97
C SER A 88 51.53 41.75 0.31
N ALA A 89 51.38 41.29 -0.94
CA ALA A 89 52.34 41.21 -2.05
C ALA A 89 53.68 40.44 -1.92
N ALA A 90 53.87 39.49 -2.84
CA ALA A 90 55.14 39.28 -3.54
C ALA A 90 54.91 38.72 -4.96
N ASP A 91 55.66 39.30 -5.90
CA ASP A 91 55.74 39.12 -7.35
C ASP A 91 56.46 37.81 -7.75
N ALA A 92 56.01 37.12 -8.80
CA ALA A 92 56.89 36.34 -9.69
C ALA A 92 56.22 35.92 -11.02
N ALA A 93 56.63 36.61 -12.09
CA ALA A 93 57.02 36.12 -13.42
C ALA A 93 56.25 34.99 -14.16
N ALA A 94 55.71 35.42 -15.32
CA ALA A 94 55.53 34.75 -16.62
C ALA A 94 56.01 33.30 -16.83
N GLY A 95 55.07 32.45 -17.26
CA GLY A 95 55.29 31.22 -18.00
C GLY A 95 53.99 30.80 -18.71
N ALA A 96 53.91 31.00 -20.02
CA ALA A 96 52.76 30.61 -20.83
C ALA A 96 52.71 29.08 -21.01
N VAL A 97 51.61 28.46 -20.60
CA VAL A 97 51.25 27.06 -20.91
C VAL A 97 49.85 27.03 -21.55
N PRO A 98 49.62 26.24 -22.62
CA PRO A 98 48.33 26.22 -23.31
C PRO A 98 47.29 25.50 -22.46
N VAL A 99 46.15 26.14 -22.24
CA VAL A 99 44.98 25.58 -21.56
C VAL A 99 44.27 24.59 -22.49
N PRO A 100 44.03 23.32 -22.09
CA PRO A 100 43.16 22.42 -22.85
C PRO A 100 41.71 22.92 -22.75
N PRO A 101 40.89 22.82 -23.82
CA PRO A 101 39.52 23.30 -23.77
C PRO A 101 38.71 22.52 -22.71
N LEU A 102 38.01 23.26 -21.86
CA LEU A 102 36.98 22.70 -20.97
C LEU A 102 35.90 22.01 -21.84
N PRO A 103 35.38 20.84 -21.42
CA PRO A 103 34.20 20.27 -22.05
C PRO A 103 33.02 21.23 -21.83
N SER A 104 32.45 21.73 -22.93
CA SER A 104 31.15 22.41 -22.90
C SER A 104 30.11 21.47 -22.27
N PRO A 105 29.19 21.96 -21.42
CA PRO A 105 28.04 21.17 -21.02
C PRO A 105 27.20 20.92 -22.27
N THR A 106 27.24 19.69 -22.78
CA THR A 106 26.23 19.19 -23.72
C THR A 106 24.89 19.42 -23.05
N ALA A 107 24.11 20.32 -23.65
CA ALA A 107 22.70 20.48 -23.34
C ALA A 107 22.07 19.08 -23.39
N ALA A 108 21.52 18.64 -22.26
CA ALA A 108 20.69 17.45 -22.21
C ALA A 108 19.64 17.60 -23.32
N ALA A 109 19.71 16.71 -24.30
CA ALA A 109 18.60 16.52 -25.20
C ALA A 109 17.40 16.15 -24.33
N ASP A 110 16.31 16.88 -24.51
CA ASP A 110 14.98 16.42 -24.11
C ASP A 110 14.77 15.04 -24.75
N ASP A 111 14.95 13.98 -23.95
CA ASP A 111 14.57 12.62 -24.30
C ASP A 111 13.04 12.51 -24.21
N ALA A 112 12.38 13.10 -25.19
CA ALA A 112 11.05 12.72 -25.58
C ALA A 112 11.14 11.40 -26.36
N SER A 113 11.32 10.27 -25.65
CA SER A 113 10.91 8.90 -26.05
C SER A 113 11.33 7.86 -25.00
N GLY A 114 10.39 7.46 -24.15
CA GLY A 114 10.46 6.23 -23.35
C GLY A 114 10.83 6.42 -21.88
N ASP A 115 9.83 6.65 -21.02
CA ASP A 115 9.98 6.41 -19.58
C ASP A 115 10.23 4.90 -19.42
N ALA A 116 11.50 4.51 -19.31
CA ALA A 116 11.87 3.11 -19.15
C ALA A 116 11.19 2.62 -17.86
N LEU A 117 10.32 1.61 -17.99
CA LEU A 117 9.61 1.03 -16.86
C LEU A 117 10.63 0.42 -15.89
N VAL A 118 10.96 1.15 -14.83
CA VAL A 118 11.91 0.69 -13.81
C VAL A 118 11.18 -0.26 -12.88
N ALA A 119 11.57 -1.53 -12.90
CA ALA A 119 11.05 -2.53 -11.97
C ALA A 119 11.42 -2.17 -10.52
N GLN A 120 10.42 -2.12 -9.64
CA GLN A 120 10.56 -1.98 -8.20
C GLN A 120 10.38 -3.34 -7.50
N LYS A 121 10.77 -3.39 -6.24
CA LYS A 121 10.73 -4.62 -5.44
C LYS A 121 9.28 -5.04 -5.16
N ALA A 122 9.02 -6.33 -5.31
CA ALA A 122 7.81 -6.97 -4.81
C ALA A 122 8.15 -8.37 -4.25
N ILE A 123 7.34 -8.84 -3.31
CA ILE A 123 7.50 -10.16 -2.69
C ILE A 123 6.11 -10.75 -2.50
N LEU A 124 5.94 -12.00 -2.92
CA LEU A 124 4.78 -12.81 -2.60
C LEU A 124 5.08 -13.67 -1.38
N TYR A 125 4.32 -13.48 -0.31
CA TYR A 125 4.35 -14.30 0.90
C TYR A 125 3.18 -15.29 0.86
N GLU A 126 3.44 -16.59 0.94
CA GLU A 126 2.41 -17.63 0.98
C GLU A 126 2.41 -18.32 2.34
N GLU A 127 1.25 -18.39 3.00
CA GLU A 127 1.06 -19.18 4.22
C GLU A 127 0.99 -20.68 3.86
N PRO A 128 1.53 -21.59 4.68
CA PRO A 128 1.47 -23.01 4.42
C PRO A 128 0.04 -23.56 4.64
N LEU A 129 -0.39 -24.48 3.77
CA LEU A 129 -1.74 -25.07 3.78
C LEU A 129 -2.03 -25.95 5.01
N ASP A 130 -1.01 -26.49 5.66
CA ASP A 130 -1.10 -27.42 6.79
C ASP A 130 -1.06 -26.71 8.16
N GLY A 131 -1.08 -25.37 8.17
CA GLY A 131 -1.08 -24.59 9.41
C GLY A 131 0.24 -24.69 10.20
N ALA A 132 1.31 -25.21 9.59
CA ALA A 132 2.63 -25.21 10.21
C ALA A 132 3.11 -23.77 10.42
N ALA A 133 3.10 -23.30 11.67
CA ALA A 133 3.35 -21.90 12.05
C ALA A 133 4.72 -21.31 11.62
N ASN A 134 5.62 -22.12 11.04
CA ASN A 134 7.01 -21.74 10.76
C ASN A 134 7.37 -21.69 9.27
N GLY A 135 6.38 -21.67 8.35
CA GLY A 135 6.62 -21.92 6.92
C GLY A 135 6.15 -20.85 5.95
N VAL A 136 6.14 -19.56 6.29
CA VAL A 136 5.80 -18.52 5.30
C VAL A 136 6.85 -18.54 4.18
N THR A 137 6.40 -18.85 2.97
CA THR A 137 7.27 -18.90 1.79
C THR A 137 7.32 -17.51 1.17
N ALA A 138 8.51 -16.92 1.06
CA ALA A 138 8.73 -15.64 0.39
C ALA A 138 9.28 -15.89 -1.02
N ILE A 139 8.60 -15.34 -2.03
CA ILE A 139 8.89 -15.55 -3.45
C ILE A 139 9.14 -14.19 -4.08
N ASN A 140 10.22 -14.08 -4.85
CA ASN A 140 10.58 -12.81 -5.48
C ASN A 140 9.57 -12.43 -6.56
N ALA A 141 9.21 -11.15 -6.57
CA ALA A 141 8.37 -10.53 -7.55
C ALA A 141 8.93 -9.16 -7.97
N ALA A 142 8.38 -8.60 -9.03
CA ALA A 142 8.71 -7.25 -9.47
C ALA A 142 7.44 -6.51 -9.85
N VAL A 143 7.43 -5.19 -9.66
CA VAL A 143 6.35 -4.30 -10.11
C VAL A 143 6.89 -3.20 -11.02
N THR A 144 6.18 -2.88 -12.09
CA THR A 144 6.42 -1.68 -12.89
C THR A 144 5.21 -0.76 -12.86
N TRP A 145 5.43 0.54 -12.89
CA TRP A 145 4.39 1.56 -12.74
C TRP A 145 4.22 2.37 -14.02
N ARG A 146 2.97 2.67 -14.37
CA ARG A 146 2.60 3.48 -15.53
C ARG A 146 1.44 4.41 -15.19
N PHE A 147 1.47 5.62 -15.75
CA PHE A 147 0.32 6.50 -15.81
C PHE A 147 -0.34 6.39 -17.18
N ILE A 148 -1.65 6.22 -17.22
CA ILE A 148 -2.45 6.14 -18.44
C ILE A 148 -3.42 7.31 -18.41
N GLU A 149 -3.17 8.32 -19.24
CA GLU A 149 -3.94 9.57 -19.22
C GLU A 149 -5.36 9.41 -19.81
N ASN A 150 -5.48 8.62 -20.87
CA ASN A 150 -6.73 8.43 -21.62
C ASN A 150 -7.16 6.96 -21.58
N GLY A 151 -7.37 6.43 -20.37
CA GLY A 151 -7.91 5.09 -20.16
C GLY A 151 -9.42 5.03 -20.43
N PRO A 152 -10.01 3.82 -20.53
CA PRO A 152 -11.46 3.65 -20.70
C PRO A 152 -12.29 4.34 -19.60
N ASN A 153 -11.72 4.44 -18.39
CA ASN A 153 -12.33 5.05 -17.21
C ASN A 153 -11.71 6.43 -16.88
N GLY A 154 -11.03 7.06 -17.84
CA GLY A 154 -10.27 8.30 -17.64
C GLY A 154 -8.82 8.08 -17.19
N PRO A 155 -8.19 9.08 -16.57
CA PRO A 155 -6.82 8.97 -16.07
C PRO A 155 -6.70 7.88 -14.99
N GLU A 156 -5.73 6.98 -15.15
CA GLU A 156 -5.52 5.85 -14.25
C GLU A 156 -4.04 5.57 -13.98
N ILE A 157 -3.79 5.01 -12.80
CA ILE A 157 -2.50 4.45 -12.41
C ILE A 157 -2.55 2.96 -12.70
N GLU A 158 -1.51 2.41 -13.32
CA GLU A 158 -1.35 0.97 -13.53
C GLU A 158 -0.04 0.49 -12.90
N ALA A 159 -0.12 -0.59 -12.12
CA ALA A 159 1.00 -1.36 -11.64
C ALA A 159 0.96 -2.77 -12.25
N SER A 160 2.02 -3.16 -12.95
CA SER A 160 2.18 -4.48 -13.55
C SER A 160 3.14 -5.32 -12.71
N LEU A 161 2.60 -6.33 -12.03
CA LEU A 161 3.34 -7.22 -11.14
C LEU A 161 3.59 -8.57 -11.82
N GLN A 162 4.78 -9.11 -11.60
CA GLN A 162 5.19 -10.41 -12.11
C GLN A 162 5.83 -11.23 -10.99
N VAL A 163 5.39 -12.48 -10.84
CA VAL A 163 5.95 -13.46 -9.91
C VAL A 163 6.48 -14.65 -10.76
N PRO A 164 7.74 -14.58 -11.24
CA PRO A 164 8.25 -15.54 -12.22
C PRO A 164 8.18 -16.99 -11.76
N GLU A 165 8.51 -17.26 -10.49
CA GLU A 165 8.50 -18.62 -9.92
C GLU A 165 7.11 -19.25 -9.83
N ARG A 166 6.04 -18.44 -9.94
CA ARG A 166 4.65 -18.90 -9.96
C ARG A 166 4.00 -18.78 -11.34
N GLY A 167 4.72 -18.22 -12.32
CA GLY A 167 4.14 -17.82 -13.61
C GLY A 167 2.98 -16.81 -13.49
N MET A 168 2.83 -16.18 -12.32
CA MET A 168 1.69 -15.33 -12.00
C MET A 168 1.96 -13.89 -12.44
N LYS A 169 0.97 -13.27 -13.08
CA LYS A 169 0.98 -11.87 -13.45
C LYS A 169 -0.23 -11.17 -12.86
N ILE A 170 -0.04 -9.99 -12.32
CA ILE A 170 -1.12 -9.20 -11.74
C ILE A 170 -1.05 -7.80 -12.34
N ARG A 171 -2.18 -7.32 -12.86
CA ARG A 171 -2.36 -5.92 -13.20
C ARG A 171 -3.25 -5.30 -12.15
N PHE A 172 -2.70 -4.32 -11.45
CA PHE A 172 -3.38 -3.47 -10.49
C PHE A 172 -3.62 -2.12 -11.16
N SER A 173 -4.85 -1.63 -11.22
CA SER A 173 -5.14 -0.27 -11.66
C SER A 173 -5.95 0.50 -10.61
N LEU A 174 -5.72 1.81 -10.53
CA LEU A 174 -6.47 2.72 -9.67
C LEU A 174 -6.93 3.91 -10.50
N HIS A 175 -8.23 4.18 -10.49
CA HIS A 175 -8.83 5.31 -11.19
C HIS A 175 -10.00 5.90 -10.38
N ARG A 176 -10.37 7.15 -10.71
CA ARG A 176 -11.56 7.79 -10.14
C ARG A 176 -12.81 7.05 -10.59
N ASN A 177 -13.78 6.91 -9.70
CA ASN A 177 -15.08 6.35 -10.05
C ASN A 177 -15.86 7.38 -10.88
N THR A 178 -16.34 6.97 -12.05
CA THR A 178 -17.19 7.79 -12.94
C THR A 178 -18.62 7.29 -12.98
N ASP A 179 -18.93 6.24 -12.21
CA ASP A 179 -20.25 5.66 -12.09
C ASP A 179 -20.98 6.21 -10.85
N ASP A 180 -21.88 7.17 -11.07
CA ASP A 180 -22.64 7.87 -10.04
C ASP A 180 -23.56 6.99 -9.19
N THR A 181 -23.80 5.74 -9.60
CA THR A 181 -24.66 4.85 -8.82
C THR A 181 -23.90 3.79 -8.02
N LEU A 182 -22.57 3.84 -8.02
CA LEU A 182 -21.73 3.17 -7.03
C LEU A 182 -21.29 4.21 -5.99
N PRO A 183 -21.52 3.99 -4.68
CA PRO A 183 -21.09 4.92 -3.63
C PRO A 183 -19.58 4.78 -3.35
N ALA A 184 -18.77 4.97 -4.39
CA ALA A 184 -17.33 4.82 -4.37
C ALA A 184 -16.65 6.07 -4.93
N SER A 185 -15.52 6.48 -4.32
CA SER A 185 -14.72 7.61 -4.82
C SER A 185 -13.77 7.17 -5.93
N HIS A 186 -13.15 6.01 -5.74
CA HIS A 186 -12.19 5.40 -6.65
C HIS A 186 -12.42 3.91 -6.74
N LEU A 187 -12.03 3.34 -7.86
CA LEU A 187 -12.03 1.90 -8.07
C LEU A 187 -10.59 1.43 -8.22
N VAL A 188 -10.28 0.35 -7.51
CA VAL A 188 -9.09 -0.43 -7.78
C VAL A 188 -9.50 -1.71 -8.50
N GLU A 189 -8.89 -1.94 -9.65
CA GLU A 189 -9.08 -3.16 -10.39
C GLU A 189 -7.85 -4.06 -10.27
N VAL A 190 -8.08 -5.34 -9.98
CA VAL A 190 -7.02 -6.34 -9.87
C VAL A 190 -7.35 -7.47 -10.83
N VAL A 191 -6.54 -7.60 -11.88
CA VAL A 191 -6.60 -8.73 -12.80
C VAL A 191 -5.42 -9.64 -12.55
N VAL A 192 -5.69 -10.90 -12.24
CA VAL A 192 -4.73 -11.94 -11.95
C VAL A 192 -4.75 -12.98 -13.06
N ASP A 193 -3.60 -13.22 -13.65
CA ASP A 193 -3.35 -14.28 -14.62
C ASP A 193 -2.41 -15.32 -13.99
N THR A 194 -2.89 -16.55 -13.85
CA THR A 194 -2.14 -17.69 -13.31
C THR A 194 -2.15 -18.84 -14.31
N PRO A 195 -1.04 -19.58 -14.45
CA PRO A 195 -0.99 -20.73 -15.36
C PRO A 195 -1.88 -21.87 -14.85
N ALA A 196 -2.24 -22.81 -15.74
CA ALA A 196 -3.15 -23.91 -15.42
C ALA A 196 -2.60 -24.87 -14.33
N ASP A 197 -1.29 -24.93 -14.16
CA ASP A 197 -0.58 -25.72 -13.15
C ASP A 197 -0.22 -24.90 -11.89
N PHE A 198 -0.79 -23.71 -11.72
CA PHE A 198 -0.57 -22.88 -10.55
C PHE A 198 -0.92 -23.66 -9.26
N PRO A 199 -0.01 -23.73 -8.25
CA PRO A 199 -0.23 -24.52 -7.04
C PRO A 199 -1.51 -24.17 -6.27
N GLY A 200 -1.90 -22.88 -6.28
CA GLY A 200 -3.14 -22.40 -5.68
C GLY A 200 -4.40 -22.62 -6.51
N LYS A 201 -4.30 -23.27 -7.67
CA LYS A 201 -5.32 -23.40 -8.74
C LYS A 201 -5.68 -22.05 -9.39
N ALA A 202 -6.27 -21.14 -8.63
CA ALA A 202 -6.57 -19.77 -9.03
C ALA A 202 -6.66 -18.87 -7.78
N VAL A 203 -6.73 -17.56 -7.98
CA VAL A 203 -7.10 -16.62 -6.90
C VAL A 203 -8.61 -16.62 -6.74
N SER A 204 -9.09 -16.87 -5.53
CA SER A 204 -10.50 -16.92 -5.16
C SER A 204 -11.02 -15.56 -4.70
N SER A 205 -10.20 -14.78 -3.97
CA SER A 205 -10.57 -13.44 -3.50
C SER A 205 -9.38 -12.52 -3.23
N VAL A 206 -9.64 -11.23 -3.31
CA VAL A 206 -8.72 -10.13 -2.95
C VAL A 206 -9.48 -9.24 -1.95
N PRO A 207 -9.33 -9.48 -0.63
CA PRO A 207 -10.27 -8.93 0.35
C PRO A 207 -10.14 -7.42 0.56
N ARG A 208 -8.94 -6.85 0.41
CA ARG A 208 -8.66 -5.42 0.66
C ARG A 208 -7.27 -5.03 0.18
N ILE A 209 -6.94 -3.75 0.33
CA ILE A 209 -5.60 -3.19 0.09
C ILE A 209 -5.10 -2.59 1.40
N VAL A 210 -3.82 -2.79 1.71
CA VAL A 210 -3.20 -2.31 2.95
C VAL A 210 -1.93 -1.53 2.63
N LEU A 211 -1.81 -0.32 3.17
CA LEU A 211 -0.70 0.59 2.91
C LEU A 211 0.27 0.61 4.08
N LYS A 212 1.56 0.58 3.79
CA LYS A 212 2.63 0.39 4.78
C LYS A 212 3.73 1.45 4.63
N PRO A 213 4.30 1.94 5.75
CA PRO A 213 5.45 2.84 5.69
C PRO A 213 6.73 2.11 5.26
N THR A 214 6.92 0.86 5.68
CA THR A 214 8.05 0.00 5.32
C THR A 214 7.57 -1.43 5.08
N GLU A 215 8.39 -2.25 4.41
CA GLU A 215 8.08 -3.65 4.09
C GLU A 215 7.67 -4.49 5.32
N GLU A 216 8.34 -4.31 6.45
CA GLU A 216 8.14 -5.09 7.67
C GLU A 216 7.08 -4.49 8.62
N ALA A 217 6.71 -3.23 8.41
CA ALA A 217 5.80 -2.53 9.32
C ALA A 217 4.35 -3.01 9.18
N ARG A 218 3.57 -2.94 10.26
CA ARG A 218 2.12 -3.12 10.16
C ARG A 218 1.51 -2.01 9.30
N GLY A 219 0.65 -2.39 8.36
CA GLY A 219 -0.04 -1.46 7.49
C GLY A 219 -1.42 -1.03 7.97
N GLN A 220 -1.96 -0.03 7.28
CA GLN A 220 -3.30 0.51 7.47
C GLN A 220 -4.15 0.17 6.23
N PRO A 221 -5.33 -0.43 6.37
CA PRO A 221 -6.20 -0.69 5.24
C PRO A 221 -6.73 0.60 4.63
N LEU A 222 -6.97 0.56 3.32
CA LEU A 222 -7.93 1.49 2.71
C LEU A 222 -9.35 1.13 3.15
N VAL A 223 -10.18 2.16 3.32
CA VAL A 223 -11.60 2.01 3.59
C VAL A 223 -12.32 1.79 2.26
N GLY A 224 -12.93 0.62 2.11
CA GLY A 224 -13.61 0.23 0.90
C GLY A 224 -14.17 -1.19 0.97
N ALA A 225 -14.83 -1.59 -0.11
CA ALA A 225 -15.47 -2.89 -0.27
C ALA A 225 -14.87 -3.64 -1.45
N ALA A 226 -14.56 -4.93 -1.28
CA ALA A 226 -14.02 -5.77 -2.33
C ALA A 226 -15.07 -6.75 -2.87
N ALA A 227 -15.00 -7.04 -4.17
CA ALA A 227 -15.84 -8.04 -4.82
C ALA A 227 -15.09 -8.76 -5.95
N LYS A 228 -15.46 -10.02 -6.16
CA LYS A 228 -15.02 -10.81 -7.33
C LYS A 228 -15.95 -10.48 -8.50
N VAL A 229 -15.39 -9.92 -9.56
CA VAL A 229 -16.14 -9.56 -10.79
C VAL A 229 -16.25 -10.76 -11.72
N ALA A 230 -15.12 -11.45 -11.93
CA ALA A 230 -15.02 -12.68 -12.69
C ALA A 230 -13.82 -13.50 -12.18
N ASP A 231 -13.58 -14.67 -12.77
CA ASP A 231 -12.38 -15.45 -12.46
C ASP A 231 -11.12 -14.65 -12.86
N GLY A 232 -10.21 -14.48 -11.90
CA GLY A 232 -9.02 -13.65 -12.07
C GLY A 232 -9.30 -12.15 -12.19
N PHE A 233 -10.51 -11.66 -11.88
CA PHE A 233 -10.82 -10.23 -11.94
C PHE A 233 -11.61 -9.76 -10.70
N PHE A 234 -11.03 -8.79 -9.99
CA PHE A 234 -11.54 -8.29 -8.72
C PHE A 234 -11.60 -6.77 -8.73
N TRP A 235 -12.58 -6.24 -8.00
CA TRP A 235 -12.71 -4.82 -7.73
C TRP A 235 -12.60 -4.55 -6.24
N ILE A 236 -11.98 -3.43 -5.90
CA ILE A 236 -12.02 -2.83 -4.58
C ILE A 236 -12.52 -1.40 -4.74
N ALA A 237 -13.76 -1.17 -4.34
CA ALA A 237 -14.41 0.13 -4.38
C ALA A 237 -14.10 0.91 -3.10
N LEU A 238 -13.35 2.00 -3.23
CA LEU A 238 -12.97 2.85 -2.10
C LEU A 238 -14.15 3.73 -1.69
N SER A 239 -14.39 3.86 -0.39
CA SER A 239 -15.51 4.63 0.16
C SER A 239 -15.60 6.05 -0.42
N ALA A 240 -16.83 6.51 -0.63
CA ALA A 240 -17.14 7.88 -1.07
C ALA A 240 -17.40 8.85 0.09
N ALA A 241 -17.40 8.40 1.35
CA ALA A 241 -17.58 9.29 2.49
C ALA A 241 -16.39 10.27 2.60
N ASP A 242 -16.66 11.57 2.76
CA ASP A 242 -15.63 12.63 2.70
C ASP A 242 -14.40 12.34 3.56
N ALA A 243 -14.59 11.87 4.80
CA ALA A 243 -13.51 11.51 5.71
C ALA A 243 -12.66 10.34 5.20
N ASP A 244 -13.30 9.34 4.60
CA ASP A 244 -12.62 8.16 4.06
C ASP A 244 -11.87 8.50 2.76
N VAL A 245 -12.42 9.38 1.92
CA VAL A 245 -11.74 9.85 0.70
C VAL A 245 -10.43 10.53 1.06
N VAL A 246 -10.49 11.49 2.00
CA VAL A 246 -9.29 12.20 2.48
C VAL A 246 -8.29 11.21 3.09
N GLY A 247 -8.73 10.31 3.97
CA GLY A 247 -7.87 9.32 4.62
C GLY A 247 -7.22 8.33 3.63
N ASN A 248 -7.99 7.83 2.67
CA ASN A 248 -7.49 6.90 1.66
C ASN A 248 -6.44 7.56 0.75
N LEU A 249 -6.73 8.75 0.22
CA LEU A 249 -5.80 9.47 -0.64
C LEU A 249 -4.53 9.89 0.10
N GLN A 250 -4.65 10.26 1.38
CA GLN A 250 -3.49 10.51 2.23
C GLN A 250 -2.62 9.25 2.38
N LEU A 251 -3.23 8.09 2.68
CA LEU A 251 -2.48 6.83 2.79
C LEU A 251 -1.80 6.44 1.48
N ILE A 252 -2.48 6.55 0.34
CA ILE A 252 -1.92 6.24 -0.98
C ILE A 252 -0.73 7.15 -1.30
N SER A 253 -0.81 8.41 -0.90
CA SER A 253 0.24 9.41 -1.12
C SER A 253 1.45 9.19 -0.23
N GLU A 254 1.24 9.01 1.07
CA GLU A 254 2.33 9.00 2.07
C GLU A 254 3.01 7.63 2.23
N ARG A 255 2.34 6.53 1.89
CA ARG A 255 2.86 5.18 2.12
C ARG A 255 3.56 4.66 0.87
N ASN A 256 4.74 4.09 1.05
CA ASN A 256 5.56 3.58 -0.05
C ASN A 256 5.27 2.10 -0.38
N TRP A 257 4.76 1.34 0.58
CA TRP A 257 4.55 -0.10 0.44
C TRP A 257 3.06 -0.44 0.39
N ILE A 258 2.70 -1.38 -0.47
CA ILE A 258 1.33 -1.84 -0.67
C ILE A 258 1.30 -3.35 -0.46
N ASP A 259 0.46 -3.80 0.45
CA ASP A 259 0.10 -5.20 0.64
C ASP A 259 -1.24 -5.45 -0.07
N LEU A 260 -1.23 -6.46 -0.94
CA LEU A 260 -2.40 -7.02 -1.60
C LEU A 260 -2.60 -8.46 -1.10
N PRO A 261 -3.38 -8.66 -0.03
CA PRO A 261 -3.79 -9.99 0.39
C PRO A 261 -4.55 -10.71 -0.72
N LEU A 262 -4.27 -11.99 -0.87
CA LEU A 262 -4.90 -12.90 -1.82
C LEU A 262 -5.35 -14.15 -1.05
N VAL A 263 -6.46 -14.74 -1.47
CA VAL A 263 -6.85 -16.10 -1.08
C VAL A 263 -6.91 -16.93 -2.34
N TYR A 264 -6.32 -18.11 -2.31
CA TYR A 264 -6.36 -19.05 -3.43
C TYR A 264 -7.59 -19.95 -3.33
N ASP A 265 -7.94 -20.64 -4.42
CA ASP A 265 -9.05 -21.63 -4.45
C ASP A 265 -8.79 -22.84 -3.55
N THR A 266 -7.53 -23.08 -3.19
CA THR A 266 -7.15 -24.09 -2.18
C THR A 266 -7.46 -23.65 -0.75
N GLY A 267 -7.84 -22.38 -0.53
CA GLY A 267 -7.95 -21.77 0.79
C GLY A 267 -6.62 -21.25 1.35
N GLN A 268 -5.50 -21.47 0.65
CA GLN A 268 -4.21 -20.90 1.01
C GLN A 268 -4.28 -19.37 0.96
N ARG A 269 -3.71 -18.72 1.97
CA ARG A 269 -3.64 -17.26 2.06
C ARG A 269 -2.26 -16.81 1.61
N ALA A 270 -2.22 -15.73 0.84
CA ALA A 270 -1.00 -15.10 0.41
C ALA A 270 -1.10 -13.58 0.54
N ILE A 271 0.04 -12.91 0.58
CA ILE A 271 0.13 -11.45 0.56
C ILE A 271 1.18 -11.08 -0.47
N LEU A 272 0.78 -10.30 -1.48
CA LEU A 272 1.73 -9.68 -2.40
C LEU A 272 2.07 -8.28 -1.88
N THR A 273 3.29 -8.11 -1.40
CA THR A 273 3.82 -6.84 -0.91
C THR A 273 4.68 -6.22 -1.99
N PHE A 274 4.41 -4.99 -2.38
CA PHE A 274 5.13 -4.32 -3.46
C PHE A 274 5.36 -2.84 -3.19
N GLU A 275 6.46 -2.34 -3.74
CA GLU A 275 6.93 -0.98 -3.55
C GLU A 275 6.42 -0.05 -4.65
N LYS A 276 5.94 1.12 -4.23
CA LYS A 276 5.61 2.23 -5.12
C LYS A 276 6.90 2.85 -5.68
N GLY A 277 7.80 3.27 -4.80
CA GLY A 277 9.08 3.88 -5.14
C GLY A 277 8.92 5.16 -5.96
N THR A 278 10.05 5.72 -6.40
CA THR A 278 10.06 6.95 -7.21
C THR A 278 9.20 6.86 -8.48
N PRO A 279 9.20 5.74 -9.25
CA PRO A 279 8.34 5.62 -10.43
C PRO A 279 6.85 5.62 -10.07
N GLY A 280 6.46 4.90 -9.02
CA GLY A 280 5.09 4.85 -8.52
C GLY A 280 4.60 6.21 -8.01
N ASP A 281 5.45 6.94 -7.27
CA ASP A 281 5.14 8.29 -6.79
C ASP A 281 4.91 9.27 -7.95
N ARG A 282 5.72 9.17 -9.01
CA ARG A 282 5.57 10.02 -10.19
C ARG A 282 4.24 9.77 -10.90
N VAL A 283 3.84 8.51 -11.08
CA VAL A 283 2.56 8.21 -11.75
C VAL A 283 1.37 8.59 -10.88
N LEU A 284 1.50 8.45 -9.55
CA LEU A 284 0.48 8.89 -8.60
C LEU A 284 0.28 10.41 -8.65
N GLN A 285 1.36 11.19 -8.63
CA GLN A 285 1.28 12.65 -8.72
C GLN A 285 0.60 13.11 -10.03
N LYS A 286 0.92 12.46 -11.15
CA LYS A 286 0.26 12.73 -12.44
C LYS A 286 -1.23 12.43 -12.39
N ALA A 287 -1.61 11.30 -11.79
CA ALA A 287 -3.00 10.90 -11.67
C ALA A 287 -3.80 11.82 -10.75
N LEU A 288 -3.28 12.17 -9.57
CA LEU A 288 -3.91 13.12 -8.65
C LEU A 288 -4.13 14.48 -9.33
N ALA A 289 -3.12 15.00 -10.02
CA ALA A 289 -3.25 16.27 -10.76
C ALA A 289 -4.30 16.18 -11.88
N ALA A 290 -4.40 15.05 -12.57
CA ALA A 290 -5.41 14.83 -13.60
C ALA A 290 -6.82 14.71 -13.01
N TRP A 291 -6.98 14.10 -11.84
CA TRP A 291 -8.27 13.96 -11.17
C TRP A 291 -8.75 15.28 -10.54
N ASP A 292 -7.83 16.14 -10.08
CA ASP A 292 -8.16 17.48 -9.56
C ASP A 292 -8.57 18.47 -10.67
N ALA A 293 -8.09 18.26 -11.90
CA ALA A 293 -8.38 19.13 -13.03
C ALA A 293 -9.74 18.84 -13.71
N GLY A 294 -10.37 17.71 -13.41
CA GLY A 294 -11.63 17.23 -14.02
C GLY A 294 -12.81 17.29 -13.06
#